data_AF-A0A7J5EH59-F1
#
_entry.id   AF-A0A7J5EH59-F1
#
_cell.length_a   1.000
_cell.length_b   1.000
_cell.length_c   1.000
_cell.angle_alpha   90.00
_cell.angle_beta   90.00
_cell.angle_gamma   90.00
#
_symmetry.space_group_name_H-M   'P 1'
#
loop_
_entity.id
_entity.type
_entity.pdbx_description
1 polymer ?
#
loop_
_entity_poly.entity_id
_entity_poly.type
_entity_poly.pdbx_seq_one_letter_code
_entity_poly.pdbx_strand_id
1 'polypeptide(L)'
;MGALEPAFARRGHSVVCASGSEAARVDFSAADLIVAGAEVANRAGLVTKIAAESPGTEIVLVGTTEAAVHPDVIEHLPRPLDVDRLLAVADDVADILDGEHLREPVDLVAYETLFAGDSPQIRDLVRRVRLVARSDAPVWIFGDDGSGRAVAARVIHDRSPRRTGPFVALNSGAHADEHLSRLLFHGDDAAVVRAREGTLFLERVGASGPITQRELVHYLETRSQDERSARLVVGARASGDSLIAPELHYRLKVLE
;
A
#
# COMPACT_ATOMS: atom_id res chain seq x y z
N MET A 1 -12.79 -23.71 0.33
CA MET A 1 -13.48 -22.70 1.15
C MET A 1 -13.66 -23.18 2.60
N GLY A 2 -14.09 -24.43 2.84
CA GLY A 2 -14.28 -24.98 4.21
C GLY A 2 -13.02 -25.17 5.10
N ALA A 3 -11.83 -24.74 4.66
CA ALA A 3 -10.60 -24.78 5.46
C ALA A 3 -10.22 -23.42 6.07
N LEU A 4 -10.81 -22.32 5.59
CA LEU A 4 -10.47 -20.96 6.05
C LEU A 4 -11.23 -20.59 7.32
N GLU A 5 -12.52 -20.89 7.38
CA GLU A 5 -13.37 -20.57 8.54
C GLU A 5 -12.84 -21.14 9.87
N PRO A 6 -12.42 -22.43 9.96
CA PRO A 6 -11.79 -22.94 11.19
C PRO A 6 -10.44 -22.29 11.52
N ALA A 7 -9.71 -21.78 10.52
CA ALA A 7 -8.41 -21.16 10.73
C ALA A 7 -8.53 -19.75 11.32
N PHE A 8 -9.49 -18.97 10.82
CA PHE A 8 -9.84 -17.65 11.34
C PHE A 8 -10.50 -17.73 12.71
N ALA A 9 -11.44 -18.66 12.93
CA ALA A 9 -12.08 -18.85 14.23
C ALA A 9 -11.08 -19.17 15.35
N ARG A 10 -10.01 -19.93 15.04
CA ARG A 10 -8.91 -20.20 15.99
C ARG A 10 -8.14 -18.95 16.42
N ARG A 11 -8.21 -17.86 15.64
CA ARG A 11 -7.60 -16.56 15.97
C ARG A 11 -8.59 -15.57 16.59
N GLY A 12 -9.83 -16.01 16.86
CA GLY A 12 -10.85 -15.16 17.49
C GLY A 12 -11.68 -14.34 16.50
N HIS A 13 -11.45 -14.47 15.19
CA HIS A 13 -12.21 -13.76 14.17
C HIS A 13 -13.58 -14.40 13.93
N SER A 14 -14.62 -13.56 13.81
CA SER A 14 -15.93 -13.99 13.32
C SER A 14 -15.91 -14.01 11.79
N VAL A 15 -16.31 -15.13 11.17
CA VAL A 15 -16.26 -15.30 9.72
C VAL A 15 -17.64 -15.57 9.17
N VAL A 16 -18.00 -14.82 8.13
CA VAL A 16 -19.18 -15.10 7.30
C VAL A 16 -18.69 -15.47 5.91
N CYS A 17 -18.98 -16.71 5.48
CA CYS A 17 -18.67 -17.15 4.13
C CYS A 17 -19.91 -17.05 3.24
N ALA A 18 -19.72 -16.59 2.00
CA ALA A 18 -20.77 -16.65 0.98
C ALA A 18 -20.19 -17.05 -0.37
N SER A 19 -21.00 -17.72 -1.19
CA SER A 19 -20.62 -18.14 -2.54
C SER A 19 -21.78 -18.03 -3.53
N GLY A 20 -21.47 -17.97 -4.82
CA GLY A 20 -22.49 -17.92 -5.87
C GLY A 20 -23.43 -16.71 -5.74
N SER A 21 -24.73 -16.94 -5.87
CA SER A 21 -25.76 -15.89 -5.79
C SER A 21 -26.02 -15.38 -4.37
N GLU A 22 -25.56 -16.08 -3.33
CA GLU A 22 -25.69 -15.65 -1.93
C GLU A 22 -24.75 -14.51 -1.58
N ALA A 23 -23.59 -14.42 -2.24
CA ALA A 23 -22.61 -13.36 -2.02
C ALA A 23 -23.18 -11.96 -2.33
N ALA A 24 -24.17 -11.85 -3.21
CA ALA A 24 -24.84 -10.59 -3.53
C ALA A 24 -25.84 -10.12 -2.46
N ARG A 25 -26.18 -11.00 -1.50
CA ARG A 25 -27.17 -10.75 -0.43
C ARG A 25 -26.52 -10.60 0.95
N VAL A 26 -25.21 -10.78 1.05
CA VAL A 26 -24.49 -10.54 2.30
C VAL A 26 -24.46 -9.05 2.55
N ASP A 27 -24.91 -8.67 3.74
CA ASP A 27 -24.70 -7.32 4.26
C ASP A 27 -23.24 -7.21 4.72
N PHE A 28 -22.49 -6.38 4.00
CA PHE A 28 -21.06 -6.16 4.23
C PHE A 28 -20.80 -5.07 5.28
N SER A 29 -21.84 -4.37 5.74
CA SER A 29 -21.70 -3.18 6.59
C SER A 29 -21.13 -3.47 7.99
N ALA A 30 -21.21 -4.72 8.44
CA ALA A 30 -20.65 -5.18 9.71
C ALA A 30 -19.27 -5.86 9.57
N ALA A 31 -18.71 -5.93 8.35
CA ALA A 31 -17.43 -6.58 8.11
C ALA A 31 -16.27 -5.59 8.20
N ASP A 32 -15.26 -5.96 8.98
CA ASP A 32 -14.01 -5.23 9.11
C ASP A 32 -13.04 -5.50 7.94
N LEU A 33 -13.07 -6.74 7.45
CA LEU A 33 -12.24 -7.22 6.34
C LEU A 33 -13.08 -8.10 5.40
N ILE A 34 -13.00 -7.84 4.11
CA ILE A 34 -13.60 -8.64 3.04
C ILE A 34 -12.51 -9.30 2.21
N VAL A 35 -12.58 -10.62 2.11
CA VAL A 35 -11.68 -11.42 1.28
C VAL A 35 -12.48 -11.96 0.10
N ALA A 36 -12.15 -11.50 -1.12
CA ALA A 36 -12.89 -11.86 -2.32
C ALA A 36 -11.98 -12.41 -3.42
N GLY A 37 -12.46 -13.41 -4.18
CA GLY A 37 -11.77 -13.82 -5.39
C GLY A 37 -11.77 -12.68 -6.43
N ALA A 38 -10.61 -12.36 -7.01
CA ALA A 38 -10.47 -11.17 -7.86
C ALA A 38 -11.44 -11.14 -9.05
N GLU A 39 -11.71 -12.29 -9.70
CA GLU A 39 -12.71 -12.40 -10.78
C GLU A 39 -14.14 -12.12 -10.31
N VAL A 40 -14.49 -12.59 -9.11
CA VAL A 40 -15.83 -12.40 -8.54
C VAL A 40 -16.01 -10.94 -8.15
N ALA A 41 -15.01 -10.35 -7.49
CA ALA A 41 -15.02 -8.95 -7.10
C ALA A 41 -15.19 -8.02 -8.30
N ASN A 42 -14.45 -8.28 -9.39
CA ASN A 42 -14.53 -7.46 -10.60
C ASN A 42 -15.89 -7.58 -11.29
N ARG A 43 -16.36 -8.80 -11.55
CA ARG A 43 -17.65 -9.04 -12.23
C ARG A 43 -18.85 -8.44 -11.47
N ALA A 44 -18.77 -8.42 -10.14
CA ALA A 44 -19.84 -7.88 -9.29
C ALA A 44 -19.68 -6.38 -8.99
N GLY A 45 -18.61 -5.72 -9.46
CA GLY A 45 -18.30 -4.34 -9.05
C GLY A 45 -18.13 -4.19 -7.54
N LEU A 46 -17.67 -5.26 -6.86
CA LEU A 46 -17.73 -5.41 -5.41
C LEU A 46 -16.91 -4.33 -4.71
N VAL A 47 -15.73 -4.03 -5.23
CA VAL A 47 -14.82 -3.05 -4.61
C VAL A 47 -15.43 -1.65 -4.62
N THR A 48 -15.94 -1.19 -5.75
CA THR A 48 -16.61 0.11 -5.87
C THR A 48 -17.88 0.18 -5.02
N LYS A 49 -18.63 -0.92 -4.93
CA LYS A 49 -19.83 -1.00 -4.10
C LYS A 49 -19.51 -0.89 -2.61
N ILE A 50 -18.52 -1.66 -2.13
CA ILE A 50 -18.09 -1.62 -0.72
C ILE A 50 -17.51 -0.24 -0.38
N ALA A 51 -16.68 0.33 -1.24
CA ALA A 51 -16.12 1.68 -1.02
C ALA A 51 -17.22 2.74 -0.87
N ALA A 52 -18.35 2.61 -1.58
CA ALA A 52 -19.48 3.53 -1.49
C ALA A 52 -20.40 3.26 -0.28
N GLU A 53 -20.66 2.00 0.05
CA GLU A 53 -21.65 1.58 1.06
C GLU A 53 -21.04 1.39 2.46
N SER A 54 -19.74 1.15 2.56
CA SER A 54 -19.03 0.84 3.82
C SER A 54 -17.58 1.37 3.79
N PRO A 55 -17.39 2.71 3.78
CA PRO A 55 -16.07 3.34 3.80
C PRO A 55 -15.39 3.09 5.16
N GLY A 56 -14.57 2.06 5.23
CA GLY A 56 -13.92 1.59 6.46
C GLY A 56 -13.66 0.08 6.46
N THR A 57 -14.39 -0.67 5.64
CA THR A 57 -14.15 -2.10 5.42
C THR A 57 -12.95 -2.29 4.51
N GLU A 58 -11.97 -3.06 4.99
CA GLU A 58 -10.78 -3.36 4.21
C GLU A 58 -11.02 -4.50 3.21
N ILE A 59 -10.36 -4.46 2.06
CA ILE A 59 -10.59 -5.43 0.97
C ILE A 59 -9.30 -6.12 0.57
N VAL A 60 -9.29 -7.45 0.63
CA VAL A 60 -8.22 -8.31 0.11
C VAL A 60 -8.74 -9.10 -1.08
N LEU A 61 -8.02 -9.04 -2.21
CA LEU A 61 -8.36 -9.79 -3.41
C LEU A 61 -7.46 -11.02 -3.56
N VAL A 62 -8.08 -12.17 -3.88
CA VAL A 62 -7.37 -13.45 -4.06
C VAL A 62 -7.40 -13.88 -5.52
N GLY A 63 -6.21 -14.03 -6.10
CA GLY A 63 -5.97 -14.33 -7.51
C GLY A 63 -5.70 -13.07 -8.34
N THR A 64 -5.35 -13.29 -9.59
CA THR A 64 -5.03 -12.24 -10.56
C THR A 64 -6.23 -11.96 -11.46
N THR A 65 -6.47 -10.70 -11.77
CA THR A 65 -7.27 -10.30 -12.94
C THR A 65 -6.42 -9.36 -13.80
N GLU A 66 -6.76 -9.24 -15.09
CA GLU A 66 -6.24 -8.19 -15.96
C GLU A 66 -6.75 -6.79 -15.57
N ALA A 67 -7.61 -6.69 -14.55
CA ALA A 67 -8.23 -5.44 -14.13
C ALA A 67 -7.30 -4.64 -13.21
N ALA A 68 -7.34 -3.33 -13.41
CA ALA A 68 -6.63 -2.31 -12.65
C ALA A 68 -6.68 -2.54 -11.12
N VAL A 69 -5.54 -2.31 -10.46
CA VAL A 69 -5.45 -2.18 -9.00
C VAL A 69 -6.42 -1.08 -8.55
N HIS A 70 -7.28 -1.40 -7.58
CA HIS A 70 -8.26 -0.47 -7.03
C HIS A 70 -7.74 0.12 -5.71
N PRO A 71 -7.85 1.44 -5.46
CA PRO A 71 -7.25 2.09 -4.29
C PRO A 71 -7.76 1.53 -2.95
N ASP A 72 -9.03 1.10 -2.89
CA ASP A 72 -9.63 0.48 -1.69
C ASP A 72 -9.21 -0.99 -1.46
N VAL A 73 -8.36 -1.57 -2.31
CA VAL A 73 -7.84 -2.93 -2.12
C VAL A 73 -6.51 -2.86 -1.40
N ILE A 74 -6.49 -3.40 -0.20
CA ILE A 74 -5.34 -3.33 0.69
C ILE A 74 -4.30 -4.39 0.39
N GLU A 75 -4.68 -5.52 -0.21
CA GLU A 75 -3.72 -6.55 -0.61
C GLU A 75 -4.29 -7.45 -1.71
N HIS A 76 -3.41 -7.84 -2.64
CA HIS A 76 -3.68 -8.89 -3.61
C HIS A 76 -2.84 -10.13 -3.25
N LEU A 77 -3.52 -11.23 -2.94
CA LEU A 77 -2.88 -12.51 -2.63
C LEU A 77 -2.92 -13.43 -3.85
N PRO A 78 -1.81 -14.08 -4.23
CA PRO A 78 -1.78 -14.97 -5.38
C PRO A 78 -2.58 -16.27 -5.11
N ARG A 79 -2.85 -17.04 -6.17
CA ARG A 79 -3.25 -18.45 -6.06
C ARG A 79 -2.03 -19.33 -6.39
N PRO A 80 -1.78 -20.43 -5.64
CA PRO A 80 -2.53 -20.92 -4.49
C PRO A 80 -2.43 -19.96 -3.29
N LEU A 81 -3.53 -19.84 -2.54
CA LEU A 81 -3.63 -18.90 -1.41
C LEU A 81 -2.76 -19.37 -0.25
N ASP A 82 -1.85 -18.51 0.18
CA ASP A 82 -1.16 -18.64 1.47
C ASP A 82 -2.12 -18.23 2.59
N VAL A 83 -2.57 -19.22 3.37
CA VAL A 83 -3.53 -19.01 4.46
C VAL A 83 -2.88 -18.28 5.63
N ASP A 84 -1.60 -18.51 5.90
CA ASP A 84 -0.91 -17.83 7.01
C ASP A 84 -0.73 -16.35 6.70
N ARG A 85 -0.41 -16.01 5.45
CA ARG A 85 -0.39 -14.61 4.99
C ARG A 85 -1.75 -13.95 5.11
N LEU A 86 -2.82 -14.62 4.69
CA LEU A 86 -4.17 -14.08 4.79
C LEU A 86 -4.58 -13.85 6.25
N LEU A 87 -4.29 -14.79 7.14
CA LEU A 87 -4.57 -14.64 8.57
C LEU A 87 -3.76 -13.49 9.17
N ALA A 88 -2.50 -13.31 8.77
CA ALA A 88 -1.70 -12.18 9.23
C ALA A 88 -2.32 -10.82 8.83
N VAL A 89 -2.85 -10.71 7.61
CA VAL A 89 -3.57 -9.50 7.17
C VAL A 89 -4.86 -9.29 7.99
N ALA A 90 -5.56 -10.36 8.35
CA ALA A 90 -6.77 -10.26 9.18
C ALA A 90 -6.47 -9.83 10.62
N ASP A 91 -5.45 -10.43 11.23
CA ASP A 91 -4.94 -10.02 12.55
C ASP A 91 -4.51 -8.55 12.50
N ASP A 92 -3.86 -8.13 11.41
CA ASP A 92 -3.43 -6.75 11.21
C ASP A 92 -4.59 -5.75 11.22
N VAL A 93 -5.68 -6.07 10.51
CA VAL A 93 -6.88 -5.23 10.44
C VAL A 93 -7.58 -5.17 11.80
N ALA A 94 -7.71 -6.30 12.49
CA ALA A 94 -8.32 -6.37 13.82
C ALA A 94 -7.54 -5.52 14.84
N ASP A 95 -6.20 -5.64 14.87
CA ASP A 95 -5.35 -4.85 15.76
C ASP A 95 -5.51 -3.32 15.58
N ILE A 96 -5.76 -2.89 14.34
CA ILE A 96 -5.95 -1.48 14.00
C ILE A 96 -7.31 -0.99 14.53
N LEU A 97 -8.34 -1.82 14.47
CA LEU A 97 -9.71 -1.49 14.88
C LEU A 97 -9.89 -1.54 16.39
N ASP A 98 -9.27 -2.52 17.07
CA ASP A 98 -9.36 -2.68 18.52
C ASP A 98 -8.58 -1.60 19.29
N GLY A 99 -7.65 -0.89 18.64
CA GLY A 99 -6.87 0.19 19.27
C GLY A 99 -5.98 -0.27 20.45
N GLU A 100 -5.90 -1.58 20.73
CA GLU A 100 -5.20 -2.14 21.88
C GLU A 100 -3.66 -2.06 21.74
N HIS A 101 -3.13 -1.88 20.52
CA HIS A 101 -1.71 -1.61 20.26
C HIS A 101 -1.33 -0.12 20.30
N LEU A 102 -2.15 0.76 20.89
CA LEU A 102 -1.80 2.17 21.18
C LEU A 102 -0.65 2.34 22.21
N ARG A 103 0.02 1.27 22.62
CA ARG A 103 1.13 1.31 23.60
C ARG A 103 2.27 0.38 23.23
N GLU A 104 2.96 0.65 22.12
CA GLU A 104 4.38 0.26 22.02
C GLU A 104 5.27 1.46 22.39
N PRO A 105 6.44 1.23 23.01
CA PRO A 105 7.22 2.29 23.65
C PRO A 105 7.73 3.31 22.63
N VAL A 106 7.23 4.53 22.81
CA VAL A 106 7.71 5.83 22.35
C VAL A 106 9.20 5.82 21.97
N ASP A 107 9.48 5.98 20.67
CA ASP A 107 10.19 7.18 20.18
C ASP A 107 9.51 7.82 18.94
N LEU A 108 8.26 7.43 18.66
CA LEU A 108 7.44 7.93 17.54
C LEU A 108 6.44 9.04 17.94
N VAL A 109 6.37 9.42 19.21
CA VAL A 109 5.51 10.51 19.71
C VAL A 109 5.82 11.86 19.05
N ALA A 110 7.02 12.04 18.50
CA ALA A 110 7.38 13.23 17.73
C ALA A 110 6.72 13.30 16.33
N TYR A 111 6.23 12.18 15.77
CA TYR A 111 5.65 12.13 14.41
C TYR A 111 4.13 12.13 14.39
N GLU A 112 3.47 11.65 15.45
CA GLU A 112 2.04 11.91 15.68
C GLU A 112 1.76 13.42 15.89
N THR A 113 2.79 14.21 16.21
CA THR A 113 2.72 15.69 16.21
C THR A 113 2.91 16.32 14.82
N LEU A 114 3.47 15.62 13.82
CA LEU A 114 3.69 16.17 12.47
C LEU A 114 2.40 16.19 11.63
N PHE A 115 1.50 15.23 11.87
CA PHE A 115 0.10 15.37 11.52
C PHE A 115 -0.65 15.95 12.72
N ALA A 116 -0.38 17.23 13.04
CA ALA A 116 -1.04 17.92 14.14
C ALA A 116 -2.56 18.01 13.87
N GLY A 117 -3.34 17.07 14.41
CA GLY A 117 -4.79 17.16 14.37
C GLY A 117 -5.52 15.84 14.63
N ASP A 118 -6.57 15.90 15.44
CA ASP A 118 -7.48 14.78 15.66
C ASP A 118 -8.67 14.78 14.68
N SER A 119 -8.50 15.39 13.51
CA SER A 119 -9.57 15.41 12.51
C SER A 119 -9.86 13.99 12.01
N PRO A 120 -11.11 13.68 11.62
CA PRO A 120 -11.44 12.38 11.03
C PRO A 120 -10.55 12.01 9.85
N GLN A 121 -10.14 12.99 9.04
CA GLN A 121 -9.26 12.82 7.89
C GLN A 121 -7.84 12.42 8.29
N ILE A 122 -7.28 13.05 9.34
CA ILE A 122 -5.95 12.67 9.84
C ILE A 122 -5.99 11.29 10.48
N ARG A 123 -7.04 10.96 11.23
CA ARG A 123 -7.23 9.60 11.78
C ARG A 123 -7.31 8.54 10.70
N ASP A 124 -8.04 8.81 9.62
CA ASP A 124 -8.12 7.91 8.48
C ASP A 124 -6.77 7.77 7.75
N LEU A 125 -6.06 8.88 7.52
CA LEU A 125 -4.71 8.85 6.93
C LEU A 125 -3.75 8.01 7.79
N VAL A 126 -3.73 8.21 9.10
CA VAL A 126 -2.87 7.44 10.03
C VAL A 126 -3.23 5.95 9.97
N ARG A 127 -4.51 5.61 9.92
CA ARG A 127 -4.99 4.23 9.76
C ARG A 127 -4.47 3.60 8.47
N ARG A 128 -4.64 4.28 7.32
CA ARG A 128 -4.14 3.80 6.01
C ARG A 128 -2.61 3.68 5.96
N VAL A 129 -1.89 4.65 6.51
CA VAL A 129 -0.43 4.63 6.61
C VAL A 129 0.05 3.41 7.41
N ARG A 130 -0.59 3.10 8.55
CA ARG A 130 -0.26 1.92 9.36
C ARG A 130 -0.44 0.63 8.56
N LEU A 131 -1.54 0.51 7.84
CA LEU A 131 -1.83 -0.67 7.03
C LEU A 131 -0.84 -0.85 5.88
N VAL A 132 -0.56 0.23 5.15
CA VAL A 132 0.39 0.19 4.04
C VAL A 132 1.83 -0.05 4.52
N ALA A 133 2.21 0.45 5.69
CA ALA A 133 3.54 0.24 6.26
C ALA A 133 3.87 -1.25 6.44
N ARG A 134 2.90 -2.07 6.87
CA ARG A 134 3.07 -3.51 7.13
C ARG A 134 3.28 -4.37 5.88
N SER A 135 2.96 -3.85 4.70
CA SER A 135 3.13 -4.54 3.42
C SER A 135 4.44 -4.12 2.74
N ASP A 136 5.06 -5.02 1.97
CA ASP A 136 6.20 -4.67 1.10
C ASP A 136 5.78 -4.14 -0.29
N ALA A 137 4.50 -3.82 -0.44
CA ALA A 137 3.99 -3.20 -1.64
C ALA A 137 4.57 -1.78 -1.82
N PRO A 138 4.89 -1.40 -3.06
CA PRO A 138 5.20 -0.03 -3.42
C PRO A 138 4.04 0.89 -3.09
N VAL A 139 4.33 2.13 -2.73
CA VAL A 139 3.32 3.08 -2.27
C VAL A 139 3.37 4.34 -3.10
N TRP A 140 2.20 4.88 -3.37
CA TRP A 140 1.99 6.17 -3.98
C TRP A 140 1.24 7.06 -2.98
N ILE A 141 1.85 8.18 -2.59
CA ILE A 141 1.27 9.19 -1.72
C ILE A 141 0.88 10.42 -2.55
N PHE A 142 -0.41 10.72 -2.61
CA PHE A 142 -0.93 11.97 -3.16
C PHE A 142 -1.02 13.05 -2.10
N GLY A 143 -0.99 14.29 -2.54
CA GLY A 143 -1.13 15.47 -1.69
C GLY A 143 -0.56 16.69 -2.38
N ASP A 144 -0.91 17.89 -1.94
CA ASP A 144 -0.27 19.11 -2.44
C ASP A 144 1.11 19.32 -1.81
N ASP A 145 1.89 20.25 -2.36
CA ASP A 145 3.19 20.59 -1.77
C ASP A 145 2.99 21.13 -0.34
N GLY A 146 3.77 20.59 0.60
CA GLY A 146 3.64 20.93 2.02
C GLY A 146 2.57 20.13 2.80
N SER A 147 1.83 19.22 2.17
CA SER A 147 0.82 18.37 2.84
C SER A 147 1.38 17.26 3.74
N GLY A 148 2.71 17.12 3.82
CA GLY A 148 3.34 16.11 4.67
C GLY A 148 3.63 14.76 4.00
N ARG A 149 3.64 14.67 2.65
CA ARG A 149 3.99 13.41 1.94
C ARG A 149 5.33 12.80 2.37
N ALA A 150 6.36 13.63 2.54
CA ALA A 150 7.68 13.17 3.00
C ALA A 150 7.63 12.59 4.42
N VAL A 151 6.77 13.14 5.28
CA VAL A 151 6.51 12.62 6.62
C VAL A 151 5.81 11.29 6.54
N ALA A 152 4.73 11.18 5.76
CA ALA A 152 4.02 9.92 5.54
C ALA A 152 4.96 8.82 5.01
N ALA A 153 5.80 9.14 4.01
CA ALA A 153 6.79 8.20 3.47
C ALA A 153 7.77 7.69 4.53
N ARG A 154 8.23 8.58 5.43
CA ARG A 154 9.11 8.20 6.52
C ARG A 154 8.42 7.31 7.55
N VAL A 155 7.18 7.64 7.92
CA VAL A 155 6.38 6.80 8.83
C VAL A 155 6.13 5.41 8.25
N ILE A 156 5.83 5.32 6.94
CA ILE A 156 5.68 4.05 6.23
C ILE A 156 6.95 3.21 6.37
N HIS A 157 8.13 3.81 6.17
CA HIS A 157 9.40 3.12 6.34
C HIS A 157 9.62 2.66 7.78
N ASP A 158 9.51 3.57 8.76
CA ASP A 158 9.79 3.31 10.17
C ASP A 158 8.86 2.23 10.77
N ARG A 159 7.64 2.09 10.23
CA ARG A 159 6.67 1.05 10.64
C ARG A 159 6.63 -0.19 9.74
N SER A 160 7.54 -0.30 8.78
CA SER A 160 7.61 -1.45 7.88
C SER A 160 8.52 -2.57 8.38
N PRO A 161 8.45 -3.78 7.78
CA PRO A 161 9.47 -4.80 7.96
C PRO A 161 10.88 -4.33 7.61
N ARG A 162 11.02 -3.27 6.80
CA ARG A 162 12.28 -2.69 6.32
C ARG A 162 12.84 -1.54 7.17
N ARG A 163 12.26 -1.29 8.34
CA ARG A 163 12.63 -0.17 9.24
C ARG A 163 14.10 -0.16 9.71
N THR A 164 14.78 -1.30 9.67
CA THR A 164 16.21 -1.41 10.00
C THR A 164 17.12 -1.15 8.81
N GLY A 165 16.56 -1.14 7.60
CA GLY A 165 17.25 -0.82 6.36
C GLY A 165 17.34 0.68 6.11
N PRO A 166 18.05 1.09 5.06
CA PRO A 166 18.23 2.50 4.71
C PRO A 166 16.94 3.17 4.21
N PHE A 167 16.73 4.44 4.58
CA PHE A 167 15.73 5.32 3.96
C PHE A 167 16.45 6.34 3.07
N VAL A 168 16.32 6.18 1.75
CA VAL A 168 16.92 7.08 0.75
C VAL A 168 15.81 7.92 0.14
N ALA A 169 15.91 9.25 0.26
CA ALA A 169 14.94 10.17 -0.34
C ALA A 169 15.59 10.98 -1.48
N LEU A 170 14.85 11.13 -2.58
CA LEU A 170 15.25 11.94 -3.72
C LEU A 170 14.07 12.78 -4.23
N ASN A 171 14.35 14.04 -4.55
CA ASN A 171 13.38 14.92 -5.19
C ASN A 171 13.63 14.92 -6.70
N SER A 172 12.79 14.18 -7.43
CA SER A 172 12.93 14.00 -8.88
C SER A 172 12.94 15.32 -9.65
N GLY A 173 12.14 16.30 -9.24
CA GLY A 173 12.06 17.59 -9.94
C GLY A 173 13.23 18.54 -9.65
N ALA A 174 14.27 18.11 -8.92
CA ALA A 174 15.53 18.85 -8.76
C ALA A 174 16.57 18.48 -9.84
N HIS A 175 16.27 17.50 -10.70
CA HIS A 175 17.22 16.92 -11.65
C HIS A 175 16.62 16.81 -13.06
N ALA A 176 17.47 16.92 -14.08
CA ALA A 176 17.09 16.58 -15.46
C ALA A 176 16.91 15.05 -15.61
N ASP A 177 16.09 14.61 -16.56
CA ASP A 177 15.65 13.22 -16.68
C ASP A 177 16.81 12.22 -16.80
N GLU A 178 17.79 12.46 -17.68
CA GLU A 178 18.95 11.60 -17.87
C GLU A 178 19.88 11.59 -16.65
N HIS A 179 19.91 12.68 -15.88
CA HIS A 179 20.68 12.75 -14.65
C HIS A 179 19.98 11.99 -13.52
N LEU A 180 18.66 12.15 -13.42
CA LEU A 180 17.83 11.44 -12.45
C LEU A 180 17.89 9.92 -12.68
N SER A 181 17.71 9.46 -13.91
CA SER A 181 17.87 8.04 -14.27
C SER A 181 19.23 7.51 -13.80
N ARG A 182 20.32 8.22 -14.12
CA ARG A 182 21.68 7.84 -13.68
C ARG A 182 21.79 7.73 -12.15
N LEU A 183 21.31 8.75 -11.42
CA LEU A 183 21.32 8.74 -9.95
C LEU A 183 20.51 7.59 -9.35
N LEU A 184 19.41 7.20 -9.99
CA LEU A 184 18.51 6.17 -9.49
C LEU A 184 19.03 4.77 -9.75
N PHE A 185 19.52 4.49 -10.96
CA PHE A 185 19.71 3.12 -11.44
C PHE A 185 21.13 2.75 -11.85
N HIS A 186 22.01 3.73 -12.10
CA HIS A 186 23.29 3.45 -12.76
C HIS A 186 24.49 3.68 -11.83
N GLY A 187 25.31 2.65 -11.68
CA GLY A 187 26.53 2.67 -10.87
C GLY A 187 26.36 2.05 -9.48
N ASP A 188 27.49 1.80 -8.81
CA ASP A 188 27.51 1.09 -7.53
C ASP A 188 26.92 1.91 -6.37
N ASP A 189 26.78 3.22 -6.55
CA ASP A 189 26.20 4.15 -5.57
C ASP A 189 24.79 4.65 -5.96
N ALA A 190 24.17 3.98 -6.94
CA ALA A 190 22.82 4.30 -7.38
C ALA A 190 21.81 4.24 -6.22
N ALA A 191 20.77 5.07 -6.26
CA ALA A 191 19.81 5.19 -5.16
C ALA A 191 19.13 3.86 -4.83
N VAL A 192 18.81 3.04 -5.84
CA VAL A 192 18.24 1.69 -5.63
C VAL A 192 19.21 0.74 -4.94
N VAL A 193 20.53 0.93 -5.12
CA VAL A 193 21.58 0.15 -4.45
C VAL A 193 21.73 0.61 -3.00
N ARG A 194 21.82 1.93 -2.78
CA ARG A 194 21.89 2.52 -1.44
C ARG A 194 20.64 2.23 -0.60
N ALA A 195 19.49 2.01 -1.24
CA ALA A 195 18.23 1.73 -0.57
C ALA A 195 17.91 0.22 -0.43
N ARG A 196 18.85 -0.69 -0.78
CA ARG A 196 18.64 -2.14 -0.66
C ARG A 196 18.22 -2.54 0.74
N GLU A 197 17.29 -3.50 0.82
CA GLU A 197 16.64 -3.96 2.06
C GLU A 197 15.89 -2.85 2.84
N GLY A 198 15.82 -1.64 2.28
CA GLY A 198 15.23 -0.45 2.86
C GLY A 198 14.17 0.17 1.96
N THR A 199 14.06 1.50 1.98
CA THR A 199 13.03 2.26 1.25
C THR A 199 13.65 3.38 0.44
N LEU A 200 13.26 3.46 -0.84
CA LEU A 200 13.55 4.57 -1.73
C LEU A 200 12.30 5.44 -1.87
N PHE A 201 12.39 6.69 -1.42
CA PHE A 201 11.33 7.68 -1.55
C PHE A 201 11.62 8.66 -2.70
N LEU A 202 10.68 8.76 -3.65
CA LEU A 202 10.73 9.74 -4.75
C LEU A 202 9.64 10.78 -4.58
N GLU A 203 9.99 12.01 -4.20
CA GLU A 203 9.01 12.99 -3.72
C GLU A 203 8.04 13.52 -4.80
N ARG A 204 8.50 13.63 -6.05
CA ARG A 204 7.73 14.20 -7.18
C ARG A 204 7.89 13.36 -8.44
N VAL A 205 7.38 12.14 -8.42
CA VAL A 205 7.59 11.21 -9.55
C VAL A 205 6.99 11.74 -10.87
N GLY A 206 5.94 12.55 -10.82
CA GLY A 206 5.38 13.21 -12.00
C GLY A 206 6.29 14.25 -12.67
N ALA A 207 7.32 14.74 -11.96
CA ALA A 207 8.35 15.59 -12.54
C ALA A 207 9.46 14.81 -13.28
N SER A 208 9.44 13.47 -13.22
CA SER A 208 10.40 12.64 -13.96
C SER A 208 10.02 12.52 -15.43
N GLY A 209 11.01 12.50 -16.31
CA GLY A 209 10.79 12.36 -17.75
C GLY A 209 10.66 10.90 -18.18
N PRO A 210 10.44 10.67 -19.48
CA PRO A 210 10.11 9.35 -20.02
C PRO A 210 11.23 8.32 -19.90
N ILE A 211 12.49 8.73 -19.73
CA ILE A 211 13.61 7.79 -19.53
C ILE A 211 13.50 7.21 -18.12
N THR A 212 13.43 8.06 -17.11
CA THR A 212 13.32 7.62 -15.71
C THR A 212 12.04 6.83 -15.47
N GLN A 213 10.90 7.26 -16.02
CA GLN A 213 9.64 6.53 -15.84
C GLN A 213 9.68 5.10 -16.40
N ARG A 214 10.33 4.90 -17.56
CA ARG A 214 10.50 3.56 -18.14
C ARG A 214 11.37 2.65 -17.28
N GLU A 215 12.46 3.18 -16.72
CA GLU A 215 13.32 2.42 -15.82
C GLU A 215 12.64 2.12 -14.48
N LEU A 216 11.81 3.05 -13.95
CA LEU A 216 10.98 2.79 -12.77
C LEU A 216 10.00 1.65 -12.99
N VAL A 217 9.33 1.61 -14.14
CA VAL A 217 8.46 0.49 -14.53
C VAL A 217 9.24 -0.83 -14.53
N HIS A 218 10.38 -0.85 -15.22
CA HIS A 218 11.22 -2.05 -15.31
C HIS A 218 11.73 -2.50 -13.93
N TYR A 219 12.10 -1.56 -13.08
CA TYR A 219 12.50 -1.83 -11.70
C TYR A 219 11.36 -2.47 -10.89
N LEU A 220 10.13 -1.95 -10.99
CA LEU A 220 8.98 -2.51 -10.28
C LEU A 220 8.61 -3.92 -10.75
N GLU A 221 8.84 -4.25 -12.03
CA GLU A 221 8.62 -5.60 -12.57
C GLU A 221 9.66 -6.58 -12.04
N THR A 222 10.93 -6.20 -12.11
CA THR A 222 12.07 -7.06 -11.74
C THR A 222 12.20 -7.23 -10.22
N ARG A 223 11.81 -6.24 -9.41
CA ARG A 223 11.88 -6.35 -7.93
C ARG A 223 11.07 -7.51 -7.36
N SER A 224 10.00 -7.92 -8.05
CA SER A 224 9.15 -9.04 -7.60
C SER A 224 9.92 -10.34 -7.41
N GLN A 225 11.13 -10.41 -7.95
CA GLN A 225 12.04 -11.56 -7.93
C GLN A 225 13.18 -11.41 -6.91
N ASP A 226 13.32 -10.26 -6.24
CA ASP A 226 14.43 -9.99 -5.30
C ASP A 226 13.93 -9.26 -4.04
N GLU A 227 13.80 -10.01 -2.95
CA GLU A 227 13.38 -9.48 -1.64
C GLU A 227 14.36 -8.43 -1.07
N ARG A 228 15.63 -8.43 -1.52
CA ARG A 228 16.66 -7.47 -1.08
C ARG A 228 16.63 -6.15 -1.86
N SER A 229 15.83 -6.07 -2.92
CA SER A 229 15.60 -4.82 -3.66
C SER A 229 15.04 -3.72 -2.74
N ALA A 230 15.18 -2.44 -3.09
CA ALA A 230 14.57 -1.36 -2.31
C ALA A 230 13.05 -1.32 -2.49
N ARG A 231 12.30 -1.11 -1.40
CA ARG A 231 10.87 -0.79 -1.48
C ARG A 231 10.70 0.63 -2.03
N LEU A 232 9.83 0.79 -3.03
CA LEU A 232 9.56 2.09 -3.63
C LEU A 232 8.37 2.80 -2.97
N VAL A 233 8.57 4.03 -2.53
CA VAL A 233 7.51 4.96 -2.13
C VAL A 233 7.62 6.19 -3.02
N VAL A 234 6.53 6.61 -3.65
CA VAL A 234 6.52 7.79 -4.53
C VAL A 234 5.50 8.80 -4.05
N GLY A 235 5.84 10.08 -4.18
CA GLY A 235 4.94 11.20 -4.00
C GLY A 235 4.51 11.76 -5.35
N ALA A 236 3.25 12.15 -5.45
CA ALA A 236 2.75 12.96 -6.56
C ALA A 236 1.82 14.07 -6.07
N ARG A 237 1.73 15.14 -6.86
CA ARG A 237 0.78 16.23 -6.63
C ARG A 237 -0.63 15.79 -7.00
N ALA A 238 -1.60 16.08 -6.14
CA ALA A 238 -3.02 15.83 -6.40
C ALA A 238 -3.51 16.58 -7.65
N SER A 239 -2.98 17.80 -7.86
CA SER A 239 -3.25 18.61 -9.06
C SER A 239 -2.00 18.69 -9.94
N GLY A 240 -1.96 17.93 -11.04
CA GLY A 240 -1.01 18.16 -12.15
C GLY A 240 -0.08 17.00 -12.53
N ASP A 241 0.04 15.95 -11.73
CA ASP A 241 0.90 14.79 -12.04
C ASP A 241 0.19 13.71 -12.89
N SER A 242 -0.72 14.12 -13.77
CA SER A 242 -1.43 13.27 -14.75
C SER A 242 -0.53 12.68 -15.85
N LEU A 243 0.79 12.86 -15.75
CA LEU A 243 1.82 12.48 -16.72
C LEU A 243 2.65 11.26 -16.28
N ILE A 244 2.15 10.48 -15.34
CA ILE A 244 2.81 9.24 -14.92
C ILE A 244 2.34 8.12 -15.84
N ALA A 245 3.30 7.35 -16.35
CA ALA A 245 3.04 6.16 -17.16
C ALA A 245 1.92 5.32 -16.50
N PRO A 246 0.82 5.00 -17.22
CA PRO A 246 -0.30 4.23 -16.67
C PRO A 246 0.16 2.94 -15.95
N GLU A 247 1.25 2.36 -16.42
CA GLU A 247 1.88 1.15 -15.90
C GLU A 247 2.51 1.32 -14.51
N LEU A 248 2.80 2.55 -14.07
CA LEU A 248 3.19 2.86 -12.69
C LEU A 248 1.97 2.97 -11.78
N HIS A 249 0.88 3.56 -12.29
CA HIS A 249 -0.38 3.71 -11.53
C HIS A 249 -0.96 2.38 -11.08
N TYR A 250 -0.93 1.37 -11.94
CA TYR A 250 -1.46 0.04 -11.59
C TYR A 250 -0.54 -0.81 -10.71
N ARG A 251 0.60 -0.29 -10.24
CA ARG A 251 1.59 -1.08 -9.47
C ARG A 251 1.87 -0.55 -8.08
N LEU A 252 1.24 0.55 -7.70
CA LEU A 252 1.50 1.24 -6.44
C LEU A 252 0.22 1.25 -5.59
N LYS A 253 0.32 1.01 -4.28
CA LYS A 253 -0.77 1.24 -3.33
C LYS A 253 -0.99 2.73 -3.15
N VAL A 254 -2.23 3.19 -3.28
CA VAL A 254 -2.55 4.62 -3.28
C VAL A 254 -2.94 5.08 -1.88
N LEU A 255 -2.33 6.19 -1.44
CA LEU A 255 -2.68 6.97 -0.27
C LEU A 255 -3.07 8.38 -0.74
N GLU A 256 -4.29 8.82 -0.42
CA GLU A 256 -4.86 10.13 -0.73
C GLU A 256 -5.18 10.91 0.55
#